data_AF-V4HUX4-F1
#
_entry.id   AF-V4HUX4-F1
#
_cell.length_a   1.000
_cell.length_b   1.000
_cell.length_c   1.000
_cell.angle_alpha   90.00
_cell.angle_beta   90.00
_cell.angle_gamma   90.00
#
_symmetry.space_group_name_H-M   'P 1'
#
loop_
_entity.id
_entity.type
_entity.pdbx_description
1 polymer ?
#
loop_
_entity_poly.entity_id
_entity_poly.type
_entity_poly.pdbx_seq_one_letter_code
_entity_poly.pdbx_strand_id
1 'polypeptide(L)'
;MKIRIITSLFMLSLLMLATVSMQTYAAKSTSPIGNYFIIDSAGTDQTYKLSFKPNNQVLVSGDFQVSAQWQWQPQQQIMAQLSQPQNQFEIQLSENETYIHQLTGLSFNSKTQQQSPYTQHFQVWHKETQEVVDTYTISGEALLVKQRQLKRWQSQLVNKTWEIANIDEVTHADTPWFKSNSSASVTFHDKGTGIVQHWDNTQSDLTWKLKGKKLILNYQRNNEPMKVVLRVFEYIDDIGLRFVAKHVNKESKQAKWISGYMIEKQDLALTYEQIIGQWRKASGRFHDYYPDQIAVASVANTASKWELNHLGQLVREKLEHPEQGVVLNCPDNSCYVSCEFFYELLAKKGNTLYVAHHFSSEFYPQGPLKMQGKWILKIEYDEEFGIQDFSRNIFSNTPMTLEYEAQKEAYVFSRFPDENGEVVNRVKSPAGTGTFSFIDGNLHTLINQQENIFEITKFARDGLSVCQYQPGESCATGRQAVFKFAHDAGPYPAAN
;
A
#
# COMPACT_ATOMS: atom_id res chain seq x y z
N MET A 1 13.40 52.43 -38.67
CA MET A 1 12.62 52.22 -37.43
C MET A 1 13.57 51.61 -36.39
N LYS A 2 13.93 52.33 -35.32
CA LYS A 2 14.86 51.84 -34.27
C LYS A 2 14.05 51.12 -33.19
N ILE A 3 14.19 49.79 -33.09
CA ILE A 3 13.64 49.02 -31.97
C ILE A 3 14.67 49.05 -30.84
N ARG A 4 14.30 49.67 -29.72
CA ARG A 4 15.13 49.81 -28.52
C ARG A 4 15.25 48.47 -27.78
N ILE A 5 16.49 48.08 -27.50
CA ILE A 5 16.87 47.01 -26.58
C ILE A 5 16.54 47.49 -25.15
N ILE A 6 15.40 47.06 -24.59
CA ILE A 6 15.03 47.31 -23.18
C ILE A 6 14.73 45.99 -22.42
N THR A 7 14.72 44.84 -23.08
CA THR A 7 14.23 43.59 -22.49
C THR A 7 15.26 42.82 -21.64
N SER A 8 16.57 43.01 -21.82
CA SER A 8 17.57 42.19 -21.10
C SER A 8 17.80 42.63 -19.64
N LEU A 9 17.66 43.92 -19.30
CA LEU A 9 17.82 44.40 -17.92
C LEU A 9 16.62 44.03 -17.02
N PHE A 10 15.42 43.95 -17.61
CA PHE A 10 14.21 43.56 -16.88
C PHE A 10 14.20 42.05 -16.55
N MET A 11 14.68 41.21 -17.48
CA MET A 11 14.86 39.77 -17.23
C MET A 11 15.95 39.50 -16.18
N LEU A 12 17.07 40.24 -16.20
CA LEU A 12 18.15 40.06 -15.22
C LEU A 12 17.73 40.52 -13.81
N SER A 13 16.93 41.59 -13.70
CA SER A 13 16.39 42.06 -12.43
C SER A 13 15.30 41.13 -11.87
N LEU A 14 14.45 40.54 -12.72
CA LEU A 14 13.50 39.49 -12.32
C LEU A 14 14.21 38.21 -11.84
N LEU A 15 15.30 37.79 -12.49
CA LEU A 15 16.11 36.65 -12.03
C LEU A 15 16.79 36.93 -10.68
N MET A 16 17.32 38.14 -10.49
CA MET A 16 17.94 38.56 -9.23
C MET A 16 16.91 38.74 -8.09
N LEU A 17 15.68 39.18 -8.39
CA LEU A 17 14.60 39.25 -7.40
C LEU A 17 14.11 37.85 -6.98
N ALA A 18 14.07 36.89 -7.91
CA ALA A 18 13.74 35.50 -7.59
C ALA A 18 14.79 34.86 -6.66
N THR A 19 16.09 35.06 -6.92
CA THR A 19 17.16 34.52 -6.06
C THR A 19 17.23 35.20 -4.69
N VAL A 20 17.02 36.51 -4.60
CA VAL A 20 17.00 37.25 -3.32
C VAL A 20 15.76 36.89 -2.48
N SER A 21 14.61 36.63 -3.11
CA SER A 21 13.39 36.19 -2.42
C SER A 21 13.52 34.77 -1.81
N MET A 22 14.24 33.86 -2.49
CA MET A 22 14.52 32.53 -1.96
C MET A 22 15.49 32.56 -0.76
N GLN A 23 16.53 33.40 -0.81
CA GLN A 23 17.47 33.57 0.30
C GLN A 23 16.84 34.23 1.54
N THR A 24 15.95 35.20 1.35
CA THR A 24 15.26 35.88 2.47
C THR A 24 14.20 35.00 3.13
N TYR A 25 13.57 34.06 2.41
CA TYR A 25 12.66 33.08 3.02
C TYR A 25 13.42 31.97 3.76
N ALA A 26 14.54 31.49 3.22
CA ALA A 26 15.44 30.55 3.91
C ALA A 26 16.05 31.14 5.20
N ALA A 27 16.21 32.47 5.27
CA ALA A 27 16.68 33.16 6.47
C ALA A 27 15.61 33.28 7.58
N LYS A 28 14.31 33.12 7.26
CA LYS A 28 13.21 33.16 8.25
C LYS A 28 12.68 31.79 8.67
N SER A 29 12.96 30.72 7.92
CA SER A 29 12.61 29.37 8.36
C SER A 29 13.63 28.87 9.38
N THR A 30 13.18 28.60 10.61
CA THR A 30 14.04 28.00 11.63
C THR A 30 14.58 26.67 11.12
N SER A 31 15.90 26.52 11.08
CA SER A 31 16.58 25.25 10.78
C SER A 31 15.90 24.09 11.52
N PRO A 32 15.60 22.96 10.85
CA PRO A 32 14.88 21.84 11.43
C PRO A 32 15.77 21.08 12.44
N ILE A 33 16.15 21.69 13.57
CA ILE A 33 17.03 21.06 14.57
C ILE A 33 16.26 19.98 15.35
N GLY A 34 16.91 18.84 15.58
CA GLY A 34 16.41 17.77 16.44
C GLY A 34 16.20 16.43 15.75
N ASN A 35 15.40 15.57 16.38
CA ASN A 35 15.12 14.21 15.89
C ASN A 35 13.69 14.13 15.37
N TYR A 36 13.53 13.57 14.18
CA TYR A 36 12.28 13.42 13.46
C TYR A 36 12.14 11.99 12.93
N PHE A 37 10.91 11.59 12.65
CA PHE A 37 10.58 10.38 11.92
C PHE A 37 9.82 10.76 10.67
N ILE A 38 10.23 10.22 9.53
CA ILE A 38 9.40 10.13 8.32
C ILE A 38 8.74 8.76 8.38
N ILE A 39 7.42 8.76 8.34
CA ILE A 39 6.58 7.56 8.40
C ILE A 39 5.75 7.56 7.13
N ASP A 40 6.01 6.62 6.22
CA ASP A 40 5.19 6.48 5.02
C ASP A 40 3.74 6.16 5.41
N SER A 41 2.80 6.82 4.75
CA SER A 41 1.37 6.65 4.97
C SER A 41 0.70 5.71 3.96
N ALA A 42 1.40 5.37 2.87
CA ALA A 42 0.91 4.46 1.83
C ALA A 42 1.05 2.96 2.20
N GLY A 43 1.64 2.64 3.35
CA GLY A 43 1.72 1.28 3.88
C GLY A 43 2.90 0.45 3.36
N THR A 44 3.98 1.06 2.85
CA THR A 44 5.22 0.33 2.52
C THR A 44 6.08 -0.01 3.76
N ASP A 45 5.59 0.34 4.96
CA ASP A 45 6.25 0.20 6.26
C ASP A 45 7.62 0.90 6.39
N GLN A 46 8.04 1.66 5.38
CA GLN A 46 9.30 2.40 5.42
C GLN A 46 9.26 3.54 6.44
N THR A 47 10.27 3.55 7.30
CA THR A 47 10.41 4.54 8.36
C THR A 47 11.86 5.00 8.44
N TYR A 48 12.07 6.31 8.34
CA TYR A 48 13.39 6.91 8.50
C TYR A 48 13.43 7.78 9.73
N LYS A 49 14.44 7.59 10.57
CA LYS A 49 14.78 8.56 11.62
C LYS A 49 15.77 9.57 11.06
N LEU A 50 15.41 10.85 11.13
CA LEU A 50 16.27 11.97 10.79
C LEU A 50 16.79 12.63 12.06
N SER A 51 18.11 12.75 12.18
CA SER A 51 18.74 13.48 13.30
C SER A 51 19.50 14.68 12.74
N PHE A 52 18.82 15.81 12.67
CA PHE A 52 19.36 17.07 12.17
C PHE A 52 20.32 17.69 13.18
N LYS A 53 21.46 18.14 12.66
CA LYS A 53 22.56 18.76 13.39
C LYS A 53 22.80 20.18 12.85
N PRO A 54 23.62 20.99 13.53
CA PRO A 54 24.11 22.26 12.97
C PRO A 54 24.81 22.06 11.61
N ASN A 55 25.04 23.16 10.90
CA ASN A 55 25.79 23.19 9.63
C ASN A 55 25.20 22.31 8.52
N ASN A 56 23.88 22.32 8.38
CA ASN A 56 23.16 21.60 7.31
C ASN A 56 23.41 20.07 7.28
N GLN A 57 23.85 19.49 8.39
CA GLN A 57 24.06 18.05 8.50
C GLN A 57 22.81 17.34 9.00
N VAL A 58 22.51 16.18 8.44
CA VAL A 58 21.47 15.27 8.93
C VAL A 58 21.97 13.84 8.92
N LEU A 59 21.62 13.09 9.95
CA LEU A 59 21.86 11.65 10.01
C LEU A 59 20.55 10.95 9.64
N VAL A 60 20.56 10.18 8.57
CA VAL A 60 19.41 9.37 8.12
C VAL A 60 19.60 7.96 8.64
N SER A 61 18.59 7.41 9.31
CA SER A 61 18.62 6.03 9.83
C SER A 61 17.37 5.28 9.37
N GLY A 62 17.55 4.33 8.46
CA GLY A 62 16.54 3.33 8.06
C GLY A 62 16.99 1.96 8.56
N ASP A 63 17.39 1.07 7.64
CA ASP A 63 18.10 -0.19 7.94
C ASP A 63 19.55 0.04 8.36
N PHE A 64 20.15 1.09 7.81
CA PHE A 64 21.50 1.55 8.12
C PHE A 64 21.49 3.04 8.47
N GLN A 65 22.61 3.49 9.02
CA GLN A 65 22.81 4.88 9.40
C GLN A 65 23.81 5.55 8.45
N VAL A 66 23.38 6.62 7.79
CA VAL A 66 24.19 7.34 6.80
C VAL A 66 24.11 8.85 7.06
N SER A 67 25.25 9.52 6.89
CA SER A 67 25.32 10.98 6.95
C SER A 67 24.76 11.59 5.67
N ALA A 68 24.20 12.78 5.77
CA ALA A 68 23.60 13.49 4.65
C ALA A 68 23.74 14.99 4.85
N GLN A 69 23.69 15.74 3.75
CA GLN A 69 23.54 17.19 3.77
C GLN A 69 22.10 17.53 3.44
N TRP A 70 21.52 18.47 4.17
CA TRP A 70 20.17 18.95 3.89
C TRP A 70 20.15 20.38 3.38
N GLN A 71 19.21 20.67 2.50
CA GLN A 71 18.98 22.00 1.95
C GLN A 71 17.49 22.28 1.81
N TRP A 72 17.12 23.55 1.88
CA TRP A 72 15.77 23.99 1.55
C TRP A 72 15.59 23.98 0.03
N GLN A 73 14.47 23.40 -0.38
CA GLN A 73 13.94 23.47 -1.73
C GLN A 73 12.74 24.44 -1.76
N PRO A 74 12.29 24.88 -2.95
CA PRO A 74 11.03 25.61 -3.09
C PRO A 74 9.87 24.91 -2.38
N GLN A 75 8.79 25.65 -2.09
CA GLN A 75 7.56 25.08 -1.50
C GLN A 75 7.73 24.45 -0.10
N GLN A 76 8.71 24.89 0.69
CA GLN A 76 8.97 24.42 2.06
C GLN A 76 9.38 22.94 2.15
N GLN A 77 9.98 22.42 1.09
CA GLN A 77 10.55 21.07 1.08
C GLN A 77 11.99 21.10 1.60
N ILE A 78 12.36 20.07 2.33
CA ILE A 78 13.73 19.77 2.74
C ILE A 78 14.21 18.62 1.86
N MET A 79 15.37 18.78 1.23
CA MET A 79 16.06 17.70 0.55
C MET A 79 17.27 17.28 1.37
N ALA A 80 17.33 16.01 1.77
CA ALA A 80 18.46 15.38 2.44
C ALA A 80 19.20 14.46 1.44
N GLN A 81 20.36 14.91 0.95
CA GLN A 81 21.22 14.16 0.05
C GLN A 81 22.19 13.29 0.85
N LEU A 82 22.18 11.98 0.62
CA LEU A 82 23.04 11.05 1.33
C LEU A 82 24.50 11.22 0.89
N SER A 83 25.43 11.09 1.82
CA SER A 83 26.88 11.16 1.53
C SER A 83 27.37 9.95 0.75
N GLN A 84 26.62 8.84 0.80
CA GLN A 84 26.85 7.63 0.04
C GLN A 84 25.49 6.95 -0.24
N PRO A 85 25.31 6.33 -1.41
CA PRO A 85 24.11 5.55 -1.71
C PRO A 85 23.90 4.41 -0.71
N GLN A 86 22.65 3.99 -0.51
CA GLN A 86 22.28 2.90 0.39
C GLN A 86 21.52 1.83 -0.39
N ASN A 87 22.05 0.62 -0.47
CA ASN A 87 21.35 -0.51 -1.10
C ASN A 87 19.99 -0.71 -0.41
N GLN A 88 18.93 -0.80 -1.20
CA GLN A 88 17.58 -1.10 -0.71
C GLN A 88 17.13 -2.50 -1.13
N PHE A 89 17.38 -2.87 -2.40
CA PHE A 89 17.10 -4.20 -2.92
C PHE A 89 18.00 -4.53 -4.13
N GLU A 90 18.13 -5.83 -4.41
CA GLU A 90 18.95 -6.40 -5.46
C GLU A 90 18.05 -7.26 -6.37
N ILE A 91 18.17 -7.08 -7.68
CA ILE A 91 17.47 -7.86 -8.70
C ILE A 91 18.52 -8.58 -9.52
N GLN A 92 18.49 -9.91 -9.47
CA GLN A 92 19.33 -10.75 -10.32
C GLN A 92 18.49 -11.23 -11.51
N LEU A 93 18.86 -10.82 -12.72
CA LEU A 93 18.18 -11.25 -13.95
C LEU A 93 18.82 -12.51 -14.54
N SER A 94 20.13 -12.68 -14.38
CA SER A 94 20.88 -13.87 -14.79
C SER A 94 22.11 -14.10 -13.90
N GLU A 95 22.87 -15.16 -14.16
CA GLU A 95 24.08 -15.47 -13.38
C GLU A 95 25.10 -14.33 -13.32
N ASN A 96 25.16 -13.46 -14.34
CA ASN A 96 26.12 -12.36 -14.45
C ASN A 96 25.44 -11.00 -14.70
N GLU A 97 24.19 -10.84 -14.27
CA GLU A 97 23.44 -9.61 -14.49
C GLU A 97 22.63 -9.28 -13.24
N THR A 98 23.19 -8.37 -12.45
CA THR A 98 22.65 -8.00 -11.15
C THR A 98 22.53 -6.48 -11.04
N TYR A 99 21.32 -6.01 -10.75
CA TYR A 99 21.01 -4.61 -10.55
C TYR A 99 20.72 -4.32 -9.08
N ILE A 100 21.41 -3.34 -8.52
CA ILE A 100 21.22 -2.90 -7.13
C ILE A 100 20.54 -1.53 -7.14
N HIS A 101 19.37 -1.46 -6.52
CA HIS A 101 18.63 -0.22 -6.35
C HIS A 101 19.10 0.47 -5.07
N GLN A 102 19.70 1.65 -5.22
CA GLN A 102 20.32 2.38 -4.12
C GLN A 102 19.62 3.71 -3.86
N LEU A 103 19.22 3.94 -2.61
CA LEU A 103 18.70 5.22 -2.15
C LEU A 103 19.83 6.24 -2.11
N THR A 104 19.65 7.41 -2.71
CA THR A 104 20.64 8.50 -2.77
C THR A 104 20.18 9.75 -2.03
N GLY A 105 18.88 9.92 -1.79
CA GLY A 105 18.35 11.08 -1.10
C GLY A 105 16.87 10.99 -0.75
N LEU A 106 16.43 11.90 0.11
CA LEU A 106 15.04 12.04 0.55
C LEU A 106 14.58 13.49 0.37
N SER A 107 13.35 13.72 -0.07
CA SER A 107 12.72 15.04 -0.12
C SER A 107 11.36 15.00 0.58
N PHE A 108 11.07 15.97 1.44
CA PHE A 108 9.85 15.97 2.25
C PHE A 108 9.47 17.39 2.70
N ASN A 109 8.18 17.59 2.99
CA ASN A 109 7.73 18.85 3.58
C ASN A 109 8.13 18.96 5.07
N SER A 110 8.44 20.17 5.53
CA SER A 110 8.76 20.46 6.93
C SER A 110 7.55 20.52 7.87
N LYS A 111 6.32 20.55 7.33
CA LYS A 111 5.08 20.53 8.11
C LYS A 111 4.95 19.25 8.90
N THR A 112 5.01 19.37 10.23
CA THR A 112 4.87 18.24 11.13
C THR A 112 3.42 17.90 11.37
N GLN A 113 3.11 16.61 11.59
CA GLN A 113 1.77 16.11 11.96
C GLN A 113 0.69 16.25 10.89
N GLN A 114 1.06 16.54 9.66
CA GLN A 114 0.17 16.48 8.49
C GLN A 114 0.78 15.52 7.48
N GLN A 115 -0.06 14.74 6.78
CA GLN A 115 0.40 14.03 5.59
C GLN A 115 0.89 15.05 4.57
N SER A 116 2.04 14.76 3.98
CA SER A 116 2.65 15.65 3.00
C SER A 116 3.42 14.85 1.97
N PRO A 117 3.60 15.41 0.75
CA PRO A 117 4.42 14.78 -0.27
C PRO A 117 5.81 14.46 0.25
N TYR A 118 6.26 13.27 -0.10
CA TYR A 118 7.56 12.70 0.20
C TYR A 118 8.09 12.00 -1.04
N THR A 119 9.38 12.18 -1.33
CA THR A 119 10.03 11.60 -2.50
C THR A 119 11.34 10.95 -2.08
N GLN A 120 11.53 9.72 -2.54
CA GLN A 120 12.77 8.99 -2.47
C GLN A 120 13.50 9.11 -3.79
N HIS A 121 14.81 9.34 -3.71
CA HIS A 121 15.67 9.46 -4.89
C HIS A 121 16.54 8.21 -4.96
N PHE A 122 16.52 7.54 -6.11
CA PHE A 122 17.20 6.28 -6.33
C PHE A 122 18.16 6.36 -7.52
N GLN A 123 19.16 5.50 -7.48
CA GLN A 123 19.97 5.11 -8.63
C GLN A 123 19.95 3.58 -8.77
N VAL A 124 20.11 3.10 -9.99
CA VAL A 124 20.30 1.68 -10.31
C VAL A 124 21.77 1.48 -10.64
N TRP A 125 22.44 0.65 -9.85
CA TRP A 125 23.84 0.31 -10.04
C TRP A 125 23.97 -1.10 -10.58
N HIS A 126 24.62 -1.27 -11.73
CA HIS A 126 24.89 -2.58 -12.30
C HIS A 126 26.15 -3.16 -11.66
N LYS A 127 26.00 -4.30 -10.98
CA LYS A 127 27.02 -4.85 -10.08
C LYS A 127 28.27 -5.30 -10.82
N GLU A 128 28.08 -5.90 -12.00
CA GLU A 128 29.14 -6.49 -12.80
C GLU A 128 29.95 -5.42 -13.56
N THR A 129 29.30 -4.40 -14.16
CA THR A 129 30.01 -3.30 -14.83
C THR A 129 30.42 -2.16 -13.90
N GLN A 130 29.94 -2.18 -12.65
CA GLN A 130 30.20 -1.18 -11.61
C GLN A 130 29.76 0.24 -11.95
N GLU A 131 28.73 0.41 -12.78
CA GLU A 131 28.25 1.72 -13.23
C GLU A 131 26.81 2.01 -12.80
N VAL A 132 26.47 3.29 -12.73
CA VAL A 132 25.07 3.71 -12.57
C VAL A 132 24.43 3.70 -13.95
N VAL A 133 23.41 2.87 -14.12
CA VAL A 133 22.72 2.69 -15.40
C VAL A 133 21.42 3.48 -15.50
N ASP A 134 20.82 3.86 -14.37
CA ASP A 134 19.57 4.61 -14.32
C ASP A 134 19.39 5.38 -13.00
N THR A 135 18.50 6.37 -12.99
CA THR A 135 18.05 7.10 -11.80
C THR A 135 16.56 7.35 -11.87
N TYR A 136 15.86 7.14 -10.77
CA TYR A 136 14.41 7.34 -10.71
C TYR A 136 13.99 7.85 -9.34
N THR A 137 12.74 8.28 -9.22
CA THR A 137 12.17 8.70 -7.94
C THR A 137 10.90 7.92 -7.61
N ILE A 138 10.68 7.69 -6.32
CA ILE A 138 9.42 7.15 -5.82
C ILE A 138 8.78 8.24 -4.97
N SER A 139 7.60 8.71 -5.39
CA SER A 139 6.82 9.70 -4.65
C SER A 139 5.66 9.05 -3.91
N GLY A 140 5.35 9.58 -2.73
CA GLY A 140 4.24 9.15 -1.89
C GLY A 140 3.87 10.22 -0.87
N GLU A 141 3.12 9.82 0.14
CA GLU A 141 2.74 10.70 1.24
C GLU A 141 3.31 10.17 2.55
N ALA A 142 3.94 11.04 3.34
CA ALA A 142 4.50 10.66 4.62
C ALA A 142 4.09 11.65 5.73
N LEU A 143 4.13 11.15 6.96
CA LEU A 143 3.98 11.95 8.17
C LEU A 143 5.38 12.28 8.73
N LEU A 144 5.67 13.57 8.89
CA LEU A 144 6.85 14.02 9.62
C LEU A 144 6.53 14.24 11.11
N VAL A 145 7.12 13.44 12.00
CA VAL A 145 6.86 13.47 13.44
C VAL A 145 8.10 13.84 14.22
N LYS A 146 8.06 14.92 15.02
CA LYS A 146 9.15 15.25 15.95
C LYS A 146 9.20 14.22 17.08
N GLN A 147 10.37 13.65 17.35
CA GLN A 147 10.56 12.66 18.43
C GLN A 147 10.07 13.16 19.80
N ARG A 148 10.21 14.46 20.08
CA ARG A 148 9.75 15.06 21.35
C ARG A 148 8.22 15.06 21.51
N GLN A 149 7.48 15.09 20.39
CA GLN A 149 6.02 15.10 20.33
C GLN A 149 5.40 13.70 20.47
N LEU A 150 6.21 12.64 20.45
CA LEU A 150 5.74 11.27 20.71
C LEU A 150 5.02 11.19 22.06
N LYS A 151 4.00 10.35 22.13
CA LYS A 151 3.10 10.26 23.27
C LYS A 151 3.74 9.45 24.40
N ARG A 152 3.28 9.68 25.64
CA ARG A 152 3.57 8.78 26.76
C ARG A 152 2.71 7.53 26.61
N TRP A 153 3.20 6.39 27.09
CA TRP A 153 2.44 5.14 27.10
C TRP A 153 1.27 5.25 28.09
N GLN A 154 0.07 4.88 27.66
CA GLN A 154 -1.18 5.04 28.44
C GLN A 154 -2.07 3.81 28.40
N SER A 155 -1.92 2.91 27.43
CA SER A 155 -2.77 1.72 27.33
C SER A 155 -2.51 0.76 28.49
N GLN A 156 -3.43 -0.17 28.72
CA GLN A 156 -3.23 -1.30 29.62
C GLN A 156 -2.73 -2.49 28.80
N LEU A 157 -1.56 -3.04 29.12
CA LEU A 157 -0.99 -4.18 28.39
C LEU A 157 -1.40 -5.54 28.94
N VAL A 158 -1.37 -5.65 30.26
CA VAL A 158 -1.39 -6.94 30.96
C VAL A 158 -2.72 -7.67 30.77
N ASN A 159 -2.64 -8.99 30.63
CA ASN A 159 -3.75 -9.92 30.43
C ASN A 159 -4.53 -9.66 29.12
N LYS A 160 -3.85 -9.07 28.14
CA LYS A 160 -4.38 -8.83 26.80
C LYS A 160 -3.39 -9.36 25.76
N THR A 161 -3.94 -9.76 24.63
CA THR A 161 -3.18 -10.17 23.45
C THR A 161 -3.21 -9.03 22.44
N TRP A 162 -2.04 -8.71 21.90
CA TRP A 162 -1.85 -7.61 20.95
C TRP A 162 -1.21 -8.14 19.68
N GLU A 163 -1.78 -7.84 18.52
CA GLU A 163 -1.09 -8.04 17.26
C GLU A 163 -0.19 -6.82 17.02
N ILE A 164 1.10 -7.04 16.86
CA ILE A 164 2.10 -5.97 16.65
C ILE A 164 2.72 -6.14 15.28
N ALA A 165 2.59 -5.12 14.42
CA ALA A 165 3.15 -5.14 13.08
C ALA A 165 4.70 -5.16 13.07
N ASN A 166 5.28 -5.84 12.09
CA ASN A 166 6.71 -5.74 11.73
C ASN A 166 7.72 -6.11 12.84
N ILE A 167 7.32 -6.93 13.82
CA ILE A 167 8.23 -7.43 14.87
C ILE A 167 8.68 -8.87 14.64
N ASP A 168 8.19 -9.53 13.60
CA ASP A 168 8.62 -10.88 13.22
C ASP A 168 9.06 -10.89 11.75
N GLU A 169 9.71 -11.98 11.34
CA GLU A 169 10.21 -12.17 9.98
C GLU A 169 9.85 -13.59 9.50
N VAL A 170 9.22 -13.67 8.33
CA VAL A 170 8.96 -14.93 7.64
C VAL A 170 10.22 -15.38 6.91
N THR A 171 10.65 -16.60 7.17
CA THR A 171 11.83 -17.23 6.58
C THR A 171 11.55 -18.71 6.35
N HIS A 172 12.03 -19.29 5.26
CA HIS A 172 11.87 -20.72 4.98
C HIS A 172 13.23 -21.38 4.87
N ALA A 173 13.44 -22.50 5.56
CA ALA A 173 14.75 -23.18 5.61
C ALA A 173 15.25 -23.62 4.24
N ASP A 174 14.33 -24.03 3.36
CA ASP A 174 14.57 -24.47 1.99
C ASP A 174 14.44 -23.33 0.96
N THR A 175 14.20 -22.10 1.41
CA THR A 175 14.14 -20.89 0.56
C THR A 175 14.90 -19.75 1.25
N PRO A 176 16.23 -19.89 1.44
CA PRO A 176 17.01 -19.00 2.30
C PRO A 176 17.11 -17.55 1.79
N TRP A 177 16.83 -17.33 0.51
CA TRP A 177 16.75 -15.99 -0.09
C TRP A 177 15.46 -15.25 0.27
N PHE A 178 14.41 -15.95 0.71
CA PHE A 178 13.14 -15.34 1.03
C PHE A 178 13.11 -14.82 2.47
N LYS A 179 12.81 -13.53 2.61
CA LYS A 179 12.56 -12.87 3.89
C LYS A 179 11.47 -11.84 3.72
N SER A 180 10.52 -11.80 4.65
CA SER A 180 9.42 -10.84 4.63
C SER A 180 9.05 -10.41 6.04
N ASN A 181 8.72 -9.11 6.22
CA ASN A 181 8.28 -8.63 7.52
C ASN A 181 6.93 -9.27 7.87
N SER A 182 6.73 -9.54 9.16
CA SER A 182 5.48 -10.07 9.69
C SER A 182 5.08 -9.38 10.98
N SER A 183 3.78 -9.28 11.21
CA SER A 183 3.24 -9.08 12.56
C SER A 183 3.39 -10.35 13.40
N ALA A 184 3.35 -10.17 14.72
CA ALA A 184 3.25 -11.28 15.67
C ALA A 184 2.25 -10.93 16.77
N SER A 185 1.65 -11.99 17.33
CA SER A 185 0.73 -11.89 18.47
C SER A 185 1.53 -11.91 19.77
N VAL A 186 1.26 -10.96 20.65
CA VAL A 186 2.01 -10.76 21.90
C VAL A 186 1.05 -10.70 23.08
N THR A 187 1.19 -11.64 24.01
CA THR A 187 0.45 -11.64 25.26
C THR A 187 1.35 -11.10 26.38
N PHE A 188 0.90 -10.03 27.03
CA PHE A 188 1.64 -9.41 28.13
C PHE A 188 1.12 -9.93 29.48
N HIS A 189 2.05 -10.40 30.32
CA HIS A 189 1.77 -10.89 31.66
C HIS A 189 2.29 -9.90 32.70
N ASP A 190 1.86 -10.06 33.94
CA ASP A 190 2.32 -9.27 35.07
C ASP A 190 3.85 -9.35 35.28
N LYS A 191 4.39 -8.37 36.00
CA LYS A 191 5.83 -8.31 36.37
C LYS A 191 6.81 -8.26 35.18
N GLY A 192 6.35 -7.87 34.00
CA GLY A 192 7.22 -7.63 32.84
C GLY A 192 7.57 -8.90 32.05
N THR A 193 6.77 -9.96 32.16
CA THR A 193 6.91 -11.18 31.34
C THR A 193 5.81 -11.27 30.29
N GLY A 194 5.93 -12.18 29.33
CA GLY A 194 4.90 -12.42 28.32
C GLY A 194 5.31 -13.50 27.34
N ILE A 195 4.55 -13.64 26.27
CA ILE A 195 4.80 -14.61 25.20
C ILE A 195 4.65 -13.89 23.85
N VAL A 196 5.56 -14.17 22.93
CA VAL A 196 5.43 -13.83 21.50
C VAL A 196 5.08 -15.12 20.75
N GLN A 197 3.97 -15.10 20.03
CA GLN A 197 3.53 -16.15 19.11
C GLN A 197 3.97 -15.76 17.70
N HIS A 198 4.86 -16.56 17.12
CA HIS A 198 5.45 -16.33 15.81
C HIS A 198 4.58 -16.90 14.67
N TRP A 199 4.91 -16.49 13.44
CA TRP A 199 4.18 -16.92 12.23
C TRP A 199 4.20 -18.43 11.99
N ASP A 200 5.26 -19.12 12.41
CA ASP A 200 5.47 -20.57 12.26
C ASP A 200 4.86 -21.38 13.41
N ASN A 201 3.97 -20.74 14.18
CA ASN A 201 3.36 -21.27 15.40
C ASN A 201 4.33 -21.56 16.55
N THR A 202 5.61 -21.21 16.45
CA THR A 202 6.54 -21.27 17.59
C THR A 202 6.27 -20.13 18.59
N GLN A 203 6.68 -20.35 19.83
CA GLN A 203 6.54 -19.37 20.91
C GLN A 203 7.89 -19.00 21.49
N SER A 204 7.99 -17.75 21.90
CA SER A 204 9.17 -17.23 22.60
C SER A 204 8.78 -16.46 23.85
N ASP A 205 9.54 -16.68 24.93
CA ASP A 205 9.39 -15.90 26.15
C ASP A 205 9.73 -14.42 25.88
N LEU A 206 8.85 -13.54 26.37
CA LEU A 206 9.02 -12.11 26.31
C LEU A 206 9.38 -11.56 27.69
N THR A 207 10.37 -10.67 27.72
CA THR A 207 10.53 -9.71 28.82
C THR A 207 10.27 -8.29 28.32
N TRP A 208 9.41 -7.57 29.01
CA TRP A 208 9.00 -6.23 28.64
C TRP A 208 9.10 -5.23 29.79
N LYS A 209 9.30 -3.96 29.44
CA LYS A 209 9.24 -2.87 30.41
C LYS A 209 8.85 -1.56 29.77
N LEU A 210 8.10 -0.75 30.54
CA LEU A 210 7.83 0.64 30.23
C LEU A 210 8.90 1.53 30.86
N LYS A 211 9.57 2.36 30.04
CA LYS A 211 10.52 3.38 30.51
C LYS A 211 10.18 4.73 29.89
N GLY A 212 9.38 5.52 30.59
CA GLY A 212 8.90 6.82 30.12
C GLY A 212 7.99 6.68 28.91
N LYS A 213 8.44 7.15 27.73
CA LYS A 213 7.70 7.07 26.46
C LYS A 213 8.01 5.80 25.62
N LYS A 214 8.69 4.81 26.21
CA LYS A 214 9.21 3.64 25.49
C LYS A 214 8.67 2.36 26.09
N LEU A 215 8.10 1.51 25.23
CA LEU A 215 7.91 0.09 25.52
C LEU A 215 9.12 -0.66 24.94
N ILE A 216 9.78 -1.44 25.78
CA ILE A 216 10.97 -2.21 25.41
C ILE A 216 10.59 -3.68 25.50
N LEU A 217 10.71 -4.40 24.39
CA LEU A 217 10.49 -5.84 24.27
C LEU A 217 11.82 -6.54 24.07
N ASN A 218 12.03 -7.69 24.72
CA ASN A 218 13.14 -8.60 24.43
C ASN A 218 12.62 -10.03 24.41
N TYR A 219 12.93 -10.75 23.34
CA TYR A 219 12.57 -12.15 23.12
C TYR A 219 13.67 -12.80 22.27
N GLN A 220 13.58 -14.11 22.06
CA GLN A 220 14.45 -14.86 21.16
C GLN A 220 13.71 -15.16 19.87
N ARG A 221 14.40 -15.21 18.73
CA ARG A 221 13.83 -15.72 17.47
C ARG A 221 14.93 -16.45 16.73
N ASN A 222 14.73 -17.74 16.41
CA ASN A 222 15.74 -18.57 15.76
C ASN A 222 17.11 -18.56 16.48
N ASN A 223 17.07 -18.62 17.82
CA ASN A 223 18.23 -18.47 18.73
C ASN A 223 18.91 -17.08 18.72
N GLU A 224 18.36 -16.10 18.00
CA GLU A 224 18.89 -14.74 18.00
C GLU A 224 18.14 -13.84 18.99
N PRO A 225 18.88 -13.12 19.87
CA PRO A 225 18.27 -12.23 20.84
C PRO A 225 17.78 -10.93 20.19
N MET A 226 16.46 -10.76 20.20
CA MET A 226 15.77 -9.60 19.65
C MET A 226 15.54 -8.50 20.69
N LYS A 227 15.54 -7.25 20.23
CA LYS A 227 15.11 -6.09 21.01
C LYS A 227 14.31 -5.11 20.17
N VAL A 228 13.07 -4.87 20.58
CA VAL A 228 12.19 -3.88 19.94
C VAL A 228 11.89 -2.76 20.92
N VAL A 229 12.10 -1.50 20.50
CA VAL A 229 11.82 -0.32 21.32
C VAL A 229 10.76 0.56 20.67
N LEU A 230 9.50 0.34 21.06
CA LEU A 230 8.33 1.02 20.53
C LEU A 230 8.12 2.38 21.19
N ARG A 231 7.67 3.35 20.39
CA ARG A 231 7.23 4.67 20.84
C ARG A 231 5.95 5.05 20.12
N VAL A 232 4.96 5.48 20.88
CA VAL A 232 3.63 5.82 20.37
C VAL A 232 3.68 7.22 19.73
N PHE A 233 3.12 7.35 18.53
CA PHE A 233 2.88 8.66 17.92
C PHE A 233 1.38 8.98 17.79
N GLU A 234 0.52 7.96 17.75
CA GLU A 234 -0.93 8.10 17.60
C GLU A 234 -1.63 7.01 18.41
N TYR A 235 -2.73 7.36 19.08
CA TYR A 235 -3.62 6.41 19.76
C TYR A 235 -4.85 6.19 18.89
N ILE A 236 -5.33 4.95 18.85
CA ILE A 236 -6.54 4.54 18.14
C ILE A 236 -7.55 4.19 19.22
N ASP A 237 -8.15 5.25 19.78
CA ASP A 237 -9.09 5.18 20.91
C ASP A 237 -8.64 4.18 21.99
N ASP A 238 -9.49 3.20 22.27
CA ASP A 238 -9.33 2.13 23.24
C ASP A 238 -8.88 0.80 22.64
N ILE A 239 -8.71 0.72 21.30
CA ILE A 239 -8.45 -0.55 20.59
C ILE A 239 -7.00 -0.71 20.14
N GLY A 240 -6.21 0.36 20.10
CA GLY A 240 -4.89 0.28 19.48
C GLY A 240 -4.05 1.55 19.53
N LEU A 241 -2.91 1.48 18.86
CA LEU A 241 -2.01 2.60 18.66
C LEU A 241 -1.16 2.43 17.40
N ARG A 242 -0.61 3.54 16.91
CA ARG A 242 0.48 3.53 15.92
C ARG A 242 1.79 3.91 16.56
N PHE A 243 2.84 3.22 16.14
CA PHE A 243 4.17 3.38 16.72
C PHE A 243 5.26 3.54 15.68
N VAL A 244 6.38 4.09 16.14
CA VAL A 244 7.70 3.89 15.53
C VAL A 244 8.55 3.07 16.48
N ALA A 245 9.27 2.09 15.95
CA ALA A 245 10.12 1.23 16.76
C ALA A 245 11.53 1.11 16.19
N LYS A 246 12.49 0.97 17.10
CA LYS A 246 13.84 0.56 16.74
C LYS A 246 13.93 -0.95 16.98
N HIS A 247 14.07 -1.70 15.91
CA HIS A 247 14.34 -3.14 15.95
C HIS A 247 15.85 -3.34 15.93
N VAL A 248 16.39 -4.10 16.88
CA VAL A 248 17.83 -4.33 17.03
C VAL A 248 18.08 -5.81 17.20
N ASN A 249 18.83 -6.40 16.27
CA ASN A 249 19.49 -7.68 16.49
C ASN A 249 20.68 -7.42 17.42
N LYS A 250 20.71 -8.04 18.61
CA LYS A 250 21.75 -7.73 19.60
C LYS A 250 23.13 -8.28 19.23
N GLU A 251 23.20 -9.32 18.41
CA GLU A 251 24.44 -9.96 17.98
C GLU A 251 25.11 -9.15 16.87
N SER A 252 24.39 -8.95 15.75
CA SER A 252 24.91 -8.17 14.63
C SER A 252 24.99 -6.67 14.93
N LYS A 253 24.29 -6.21 15.98
CA LYS A 253 24.08 -4.79 16.35
C LYS A 253 23.43 -3.96 15.24
N GLN A 254 22.95 -4.61 14.17
CA GLN A 254 22.19 -3.95 13.12
C GLN A 254 20.87 -3.46 13.70
N ALA A 255 20.44 -2.29 13.24
CA ALA A 255 19.26 -1.65 13.76
C ALA A 255 18.43 -1.03 12.66
N LYS A 256 17.18 -1.48 12.56
CA LYS A 256 16.19 -0.98 11.63
C LYS A 256 15.16 -0.12 12.35
N TRP A 257 14.69 0.91 11.67
CA TRP A 257 13.49 1.63 12.08
C TRP A 257 12.28 1.09 11.34
N ILE A 258 11.26 0.75 12.10
CA ILE A 258 9.97 0.26 11.61
C ILE A 258 8.85 1.16 12.15
N SER A 259 7.70 1.11 11.49
CA SER A 259 6.46 1.62 12.02
C SER A 259 5.35 0.61 11.78
N GLY A 260 4.21 0.85 12.40
CA GLY A 260 3.03 0.03 12.19
C GLY A 260 1.99 0.22 13.28
N TYR A 261 1.04 -0.71 13.26
CA TYR A 261 -0.05 -0.80 14.22
C TYR A 261 0.29 -1.78 15.34
N MET A 262 -0.18 -1.45 16.55
CA MET A 262 -0.30 -2.37 17.65
C MET A 262 -1.78 -2.35 18.06
N ILE A 263 -2.49 -3.42 17.74
CA ILE A 263 -3.94 -3.54 17.91
C ILE A 263 -4.23 -4.61 18.94
N GLU A 264 -5.08 -4.29 19.91
CA GLU A 264 -5.58 -5.26 20.88
C GLU A 264 -6.47 -6.26 20.15
N LYS A 265 -6.19 -7.55 20.27
CA LYS A 265 -7.03 -8.60 19.72
C LYS A 265 -8.29 -8.71 20.58
N GLN A 266 -9.42 -8.32 20.01
CA GLN A 266 -10.74 -8.44 20.61
C GLN A 266 -11.36 -9.80 20.23
N ASP A 267 -12.29 -10.28 21.05
CA ASP A 267 -13.07 -11.48 20.75
C ASP A 267 -14.18 -11.13 19.74
N LEU A 268 -13.78 -10.93 18.49
CA LEU A 268 -14.63 -10.55 17.38
C LEU A 268 -14.35 -11.47 16.18
N ALA A 269 -15.39 -11.73 15.39
CA ALA A 269 -15.30 -12.45 14.13
C ALA A 269 -15.79 -11.57 12.98
N LEU A 270 -15.30 -11.83 11.77
CA LEU A 270 -15.91 -11.24 10.57
C LEU A 270 -17.32 -11.82 10.39
N THR A 271 -18.26 -10.94 10.09
CA THR A 271 -19.63 -11.30 9.73
C THR A 271 -19.81 -11.23 8.23
N TYR A 272 -20.79 -11.95 7.69
CA TYR A 272 -21.07 -11.94 6.25
C TYR A 272 -21.26 -10.52 5.72
N GLU A 273 -22.02 -9.70 6.45
CA GLU A 273 -22.31 -8.30 6.10
C GLU A 273 -21.03 -7.48 6.00
N GLN A 274 -20.12 -7.61 6.96
CA GLN A 274 -18.84 -6.90 6.98
C GLN A 274 -17.90 -7.31 5.84
N ILE A 275 -18.18 -8.41 5.17
CA ILE A 275 -17.36 -8.91 4.07
C ILE A 275 -17.95 -8.48 2.71
N ILE A 276 -19.28 -8.47 2.55
CA ILE A 276 -19.95 -8.20 1.26
C ILE A 276 -20.09 -6.73 0.86
N GLY A 277 -19.61 -5.79 1.70
CA GLY A 277 -19.55 -4.35 1.41
C GLY A 277 -18.15 -3.89 0.95
N GLN A 278 -17.99 -2.62 0.60
CA GLN A 278 -16.72 -2.12 0.06
C GLN A 278 -15.67 -1.90 1.17
N TRP A 279 -14.52 -2.56 1.01
CA TRP A 279 -13.33 -2.32 1.81
C TRP A 279 -12.46 -1.23 1.16
N ARG A 280 -12.28 -0.11 1.85
CA ARG A 280 -11.48 1.03 1.37
C ARG A 280 -10.17 1.13 2.15
N LYS A 281 -9.04 1.11 1.45
CA LYS A 281 -7.71 1.42 2.02
C LYS A 281 -7.41 2.91 1.88
N ALA A 282 -6.64 3.47 2.81
CA ALA A 282 -6.23 4.87 2.80
C ALA A 282 -5.45 5.27 1.53
N SER A 283 -4.73 4.32 0.91
CA SER A 283 -4.01 4.52 -0.36
C SER A 283 -4.91 4.56 -1.60
N GLY A 284 -6.22 4.46 -1.44
CA GLY A 284 -7.17 4.45 -2.56
C GLY A 284 -7.01 3.25 -3.50
N ARG A 285 -6.21 2.24 -3.14
CA ARG A 285 -6.12 0.98 -3.89
C ARG A 285 -7.40 0.17 -3.66
N PHE A 286 -8.18 -0.02 -4.71
CA PHE A 286 -9.41 -0.82 -4.76
C PHE A 286 -9.30 -1.83 -5.90
N HIS A 287 -9.19 -3.12 -5.59
CA HIS A 287 -9.27 -4.23 -6.58
C HIS A 287 -9.69 -5.48 -5.78
N ASP A 288 -10.75 -6.25 -5.98
CA ASP A 288 -11.41 -6.70 -7.20
C ASP A 288 -12.89 -7.08 -6.93
N TYR A 289 -13.56 -7.41 -8.03
CA TYR A 289 -14.92 -7.91 -8.13
C TYR A 289 -14.93 -9.44 -8.18
N TYR A 290 -15.77 -10.08 -7.36
CA TYR A 290 -15.76 -11.53 -7.22
C TYR A 290 -17.07 -12.20 -7.64
N PRO A 291 -17.00 -13.41 -8.23
CA PRO A 291 -18.13 -14.28 -8.58
C PRO A 291 -18.97 -14.79 -7.41
N ASP A 292 -18.61 -14.43 -6.20
CA ASP A 292 -19.18 -14.93 -4.96
C ASP A 292 -19.60 -13.78 -4.02
N GLN A 293 -19.73 -12.58 -4.61
CA GLN A 293 -20.47 -11.44 -4.08
C GLN A 293 -19.82 -10.68 -2.91
N ILE A 294 -18.50 -10.69 -2.84
CA ILE A 294 -17.70 -9.95 -1.84
C ILE A 294 -16.90 -8.82 -2.50
N ALA A 295 -16.55 -7.76 -1.74
CA ALA A 295 -15.62 -6.71 -2.17
C ALA A 295 -14.46 -6.54 -1.17
N VAL A 296 -13.32 -7.19 -1.41
CA VAL A 296 -12.11 -7.10 -0.55
C VAL A 296 -11.05 -6.22 -1.20
N ALA A 297 -10.35 -5.41 -0.39
CA ALA A 297 -9.25 -4.60 -0.86
C ALA A 297 -7.98 -5.43 -1.18
N SER A 298 -7.73 -5.62 -2.47
CA SER A 298 -6.53 -6.19 -3.10
C SER A 298 -6.34 -7.68 -2.83
N VAL A 299 -6.97 -8.52 -3.66
CA VAL A 299 -6.44 -9.85 -4.01
C VAL A 299 -6.43 -9.90 -5.54
N ALA A 300 -5.24 -10.04 -6.10
CA ALA A 300 -4.89 -9.81 -7.51
C ALA A 300 -5.56 -10.75 -8.55
N ASN A 301 -6.69 -11.39 -8.22
CA ASN A 301 -7.33 -12.39 -9.08
C ASN A 301 -8.84 -12.38 -8.86
N THR A 302 -9.61 -12.04 -9.88
CA THR A 302 -11.09 -12.12 -9.94
C THR A 302 -11.65 -13.54 -9.88
N ALA A 303 -10.80 -14.52 -9.55
CA ALA A 303 -10.96 -15.95 -9.70
C ALA A 303 -10.57 -16.65 -8.39
N SER A 304 -11.26 -16.32 -7.29
CA SER A 304 -10.92 -16.87 -5.98
C SER A 304 -12.16 -17.18 -5.15
N LYS A 305 -12.33 -18.45 -4.78
CA LYS A 305 -13.35 -18.91 -3.82
C LYS A 305 -13.07 -18.31 -2.45
N TRP A 306 -14.10 -18.14 -1.64
CA TRP A 306 -13.95 -17.78 -0.23
C TRP A 306 -14.84 -18.62 0.68
N GLU A 307 -14.46 -18.63 1.95
CA GLU A 307 -15.30 -19.09 3.03
C GLU A 307 -15.03 -18.29 4.31
N LEU A 308 -15.99 -18.30 5.22
CA LEU A 308 -15.75 -18.01 6.62
C LEU A 308 -15.41 -19.33 7.30
N ASN A 309 -14.16 -19.49 7.72
CA ASN A 309 -13.78 -20.70 8.44
C ASN A 309 -14.42 -20.74 9.84
N HIS A 310 -14.26 -21.86 10.54
CA HIS A 310 -14.80 -22.07 11.89
C HIS A 310 -14.26 -21.07 12.96
N LEU A 311 -13.21 -20.31 12.65
CA LEU A 311 -12.63 -19.27 13.50
C LEU A 311 -13.16 -17.87 13.16
N GLY A 312 -14.11 -17.75 12.22
CA GLY A 312 -14.62 -16.47 11.77
C GLY A 312 -13.61 -15.64 10.96
N GLN A 313 -12.62 -16.31 10.36
CA GLN A 313 -11.66 -15.70 9.43
C GLN A 313 -12.17 -15.87 8.01
N LEU A 314 -12.00 -14.82 7.20
CA LEU A 314 -12.22 -14.91 5.77
C LEU A 314 -11.01 -15.56 5.12
N VAL A 315 -11.22 -16.72 4.50
CA VAL A 315 -10.22 -17.49 3.75
C VAL A 315 -10.53 -17.38 2.27
N ARG A 316 -9.51 -17.28 1.44
CA ARG A 316 -9.66 -17.23 -0.02
C ARG A 316 -8.60 -18.03 -0.73
N GLU A 317 -8.98 -18.65 -1.84
CA GLU A 317 -8.10 -19.51 -2.62
C GLU A 317 -7.99 -19.01 -4.07
N LYS A 318 -6.77 -18.81 -4.57
CA LYS A 318 -6.50 -18.58 -5.99
C LYS A 318 -6.32 -19.93 -6.68
N LEU A 319 -7.20 -20.24 -7.63
CA LEU A 319 -7.11 -21.45 -8.43
C LEU A 319 -6.35 -21.19 -9.74
N GLU A 320 -5.50 -22.14 -10.11
CA GLU A 320 -4.68 -22.08 -11.31
C GLU A 320 -4.78 -23.39 -12.08
N HIS A 321 -5.09 -23.29 -13.37
CA HIS A 321 -5.05 -24.39 -14.33
C HIS A 321 -3.69 -24.35 -15.06
N PRO A 322 -2.96 -25.47 -15.17
CA PRO A 322 -1.61 -25.49 -15.74
C PRO A 322 -1.52 -24.88 -17.16
N GLU A 323 -2.58 -25.02 -17.97
CA GLU A 323 -2.61 -24.52 -19.35
C GLU A 323 -3.37 -23.21 -19.54
N GLN A 324 -4.30 -22.88 -18.63
CA GLN A 324 -5.18 -21.71 -18.78
C GLN A 324 -4.78 -20.56 -17.84
N GLY A 325 -3.82 -20.79 -16.95
CA GLY A 325 -3.44 -19.86 -15.90
C GLY A 325 -4.53 -19.75 -14.83
N VAL A 326 -4.73 -18.55 -14.31
CA VAL A 326 -5.69 -18.30 -13.23
C VAL A 326 -7.13 -18.52 -13.73
N VAL A 327 -7.88 -19.37 -13.03
CA VAL A 327 -9.27 -19.72 -13.40
C VAL A 327 -10.20 -19.59 -12.20
N LEU A 328 -11.43 -19.16 -12.44
CA LEU A 328 -12.43 -19.01 -11.38
C LEU A 328 -12.97 -20.37 -10.90
N ASN A 329 -13.44 -21.15 -11.87
CA ASN A 329 -13.92 -22.51 -11.68
C ASN A 329 -13.00 -23.41 -12.46
N CYS A 330 -12.57 -24.51 -11.86
CA CYS A 330 -11.75 -25.45 -12.61
C CYS A 330 -12.59 -26.11 -13.70
N PRO A 331 -12.18 -26.05 -14.98
CA PRO A 331 -12.92 -26.70 -16.06
C PRO A 331 -12.83 -28.23 -15.98
N ASP A 332 -11.85 -28.77 -15.26
CA ASP A 332 -11.59 -30.19 -15.08
C ASP A 332 -10.98 -30.48 -13.68
N ASN A 333 -10.22 -31.57 -13.53
CA ASN A 333 -9.57 -31.93 -12.26
C ASN A 333 -8.08 -31.51 -12.20
N SER A 334 -7.61 -30.70 -13.14
CA SER A 334 -6.19 -30.36 -13.29
C SER A 334 -5.77 -29.11 -12.51
N CYS A 335 -6.73 -28.33 -11.98
CA CYS A 335 -6.39 -27.12 -11.23
C CYS A 335 -5.87 -27.42 -9.84
N TYR A 336 -5.09 -26.48 -9.33
CA TYR A 336 -4.55 -26.49 -7.98
C TYR A 336 -4.68 -25.09 -7.36
N VAL A 337 -4.59 -25.02 -6.03
CA VAL A 337 -4.54 -23.75 -5.31
C VAL A 337 -3.10 -23.23 -5.36
N SER A 338 -2.87 -22.10 -6.03
CA SER A 338 -1.54 -21.48 -6.12
C SER A 338 -1.30 -20.42 -5.04
N CYS A 339 -2.37 -19.93 -4.39
CA CYS A 339 -2.26 -18.97 -3.29
C CYS A 339 -3.49 -19.01 -2.38
N GLU A 340 -3.30 -18.82 -1.07
CA GLU A 340 -4.35 -18.70 -0.07
C GLU A 340 -4.22 -17.37 0.69
N PHE A 341 -5.33 -16.65 0.89
CA PHE A 341 -5.39 -15.39 1.62
C PHE A 341 -6.26 -15.55 2.86
N PHE A 342 -5.82 -14.96 3.96
CA PHE A 342 -6.48 -15.08 5.26
C PHE A 342 -6.65 -13.70 5.87
N TYR A 343 -7.86 -13.42 6.36
CA TYR A 343 -8.23 -12.17 6.99
C TYR A 343 -8.90 -12.44 8.34
N GLU A 344 -8.28 -11.94 9.41
CA GLU A 344 -8.76 -12.05 10.78
C GLU A 344 -9.09 -10.65 11.32
N LEU A 345 -10.32 -10.45 11.79
CA LEU A 345 -10.69 -9.19 12.44
C LEU A 345 -10.03 -9.09 13.82
N LEU A 346 -9.19 -8.07 14.00
CA LEU A 346 -8.53 -7.81 15.29
C LEU A 346 -9.38 -6.88 16.15
N ALA A 347 -9.91 -5.82 15.56
CA ALA A 347 -10.72 -4.82 16.22
C ALA A 347 -11.58 -4.02 15.22
N LYS A 348 -12.65 -3.40 15.72
CA LYS A 348 -13.53 -2.51 14.94
C LYS A 348 -13.81 -1.22 15.72
N LYS A 349 -13.81 -0.09 15.01
CA LYS A 349 -14.26 1.21 15.55
C LYS A 349 -15.13 1.94 14.53
N GLY A 350 -16.42 2.08 14.83
CA GLY A 350 -17.37 2.61 13.85
C GLY A 350 -17.32 1.79 12.56
N ASN A 351 -17.04 2.46 11.44
CA ASN A 351 -16.88 1.82 10.12
C ASN A 351 -15.43 1.41 9.81
N THR A 352 -14.48 1.66 10.71
CA THR A 352 -13.08 1.24 10.50
C THR A 352 -12.85 -0.16 11.05
N LEU A 353 -12.34 -1.07 10.21
CA LEU A 353 -11.89 -2.41 10.56
C LEU A 353 -10.35 -2.44 10.63
N TYR A 354 -9.83 -3.16 11.62
CA TYR A 354 -8.42 -3.51 11.74
C TYR A 354 -8.28 -5.02 11.56
N VAL A 355 -7.64 -5.42 10.47
CA VAL A 355 -7.61 -6.83 10.02
C VAL A 355 -6.17 -7.32 9.95
N ALA A 356 -5.87 -8.43 10.60
CA ALA A 356 -4.65 -9.19 10.34
C ALA A 356 -4.83 -9.94 9.02
N HIS A 357 -3.98 -9.63 8.06
CA HIS A 357 -3.94 -10.27 6.75
C HIS A 357 -2.65 -11.03 6.57
N HIS A 358 -2.73 -12.28 6.14
CA HIS A 358 -1.59 -13.00 5.59
C HIS A 358 -1.98 -13.76 4.34
N PHE A 359 -0.98 -14.17 3.56
CA PHE A 359 -1.19 -15.09 2.46
C PHE A 359 -0.07 -16.10 2.37
N SER A 360 -0.42 -17.26 1.83
CA SER A 360 0.50 -18.35 1.49
C SER A 360 0.52 -18.49 -0.02
N SER A 361 1.70 -18.52 -0.63
CA SER A 361 1.87 -18.66 -2.08
C SER A 361 2.95 -19.68 -2.37
N GLU A 362 2.85 -20.30 -3.53
CA GLU A 362 3.96 -21.05 -4.11
C GLU A 362 5.11 -20.13 -4.55
N PHE A 363 6.34 -20.65 -4.52
CA PHE A 363 7.53 -19.96 -5.07
C PHE A 363 7.83 -20.35 -6.52
N TYR A 364 7.27 -21.46 -6.97
CA TYR A 364 7.35 -21.98 -8.32
C TYR A 364 6.04 -22.72 -8.63
N PRO A 365 5.61 -22.81 -9.90
CA PRO A 365 4.33 -23.43 -10.26
C PRO A 365 4.19 -24.84 -9.69
N GLN A 366 3.02 -25.11 -9.08
CA GLN A 366 2.67 -26.36 -8.38
C GLN A 366 3.56 -26.70 -7.17
N GLY A 367 4.26 -25.71 -6.62
CA GLY A 367 5.05 -25.85 -5.41
C GLY A 367 4.20 -25.89 -4.14
N PRO A 368 4.79 -26.24 -2.98
CA PRO A 368 4.08 -26.12 -1.71
C PRO A 368 3.77 -24.67 -1.39
N LEU A 369 2.56 -24.41 -0.88
CA LEU A 369 2.18 -23.09 -0.38
C LEU A 369 2.97 -22.76 0.88
N LYS A 370 3.56 -21.57 0.88
CA LYS A 370 4.35 -21.06 2.01
C LYS A 370 3.89 -19.67 2.36
N MET A 371 3.78 -19.41 3.65
CA MET A 371 3.43 -18.09 4.17
C MET A 371 4.41 -17.03 3.64
N GLN A 372 3.88 -15.92 3.17
CA GLN A 372 4.67 -14.85 2.53
C GLN A 372 4.80 -13.61 3.43
N GLY A 373 4.04 -13.54 4.53
CA GLY A 373 4.05 -12.44 5.48
C GLY A 373 2.70 -12.26 6.16
N LYS A 374 2.68 -11.49 7.25
CA LYS A 374 1.46 -11.09 7.97
C LYS A 374 1.49 -9.57 8.22
N TRP A 375 0.40 -8.89 7.92
CA TRP A 375 0.28 -7.44 8.02
C TRP A 375 -1.00 -7.04 8.73
N ILE A 376 -0.99 -5.86 9.36
CA ILE A 376 -2.19 -5.26 9.93
C ILE A 376 -2.73 -4.22 8.95
N LEU A 377 -3.92 -4.46 8.42
CA LEU A 377 -4.61 -3.57 7.49
C LEU A 377 -5.61 -2.71 8.26
N LYS A 378 -5.56 -1.39 8.01
CA LYS A 378 -6.64 -0.46 8.36
C LYS A 378 -7.57 -0.32 7.15
N ILE A 379 -8.85 -0.58 7.36
CA ILE A 379 -9.86 -0.62 6.30
C ILE A 379 -11.04 0.24 6.72
N GLU A 380 -11.45 1.18 5.89
CA GLU A 380 -12.75 1.85 6.05
C GLU A 380 -13.80 1.01 5.31
N TYR A 381 -14.82 0.56 6.02
CA TYR A 381 -15.91 -0.24 5.48
C TYR A 381 -17.09 0.65 5.10
N ASP A 382 -17.65 0.41 3.93
CA ASP A 382 -18.84 1.07 3.42
C ASP A 382 -19.87 0.00 3.02
N GLU A 383 -21.02 0.01 3.67
CA GLU A 383 -22.07 -1.02 3.50
C GLU A 383 -22.86 -0.84 2.19
N GLU A 384 -22.99 0.39 1.69
CA GLU A 384 -23.81 0.70 0.51
C GLU A 384 -23.03 0.48 -0.80
N PHE A 385 -21.74 0.82 -0.81
CA PHE A 385 -20.85 0.63 -1.95
C PHE A 385 -20.46 -0.85 -2.12
N GLY A 386 -20.60 -1.38 -3.34
CA GLY A 386 -20.43 -2.80 -3.67
C GLY A 386 -21.72 -3.63 -3.63
N ILE A 387 -22.82 -3.04 -3.13
CA ILE A 387 -24.14 -3.67 -3.06
C ILE A 387 -25.15 -2.93 -3.94
N GLN A 388 -25.32 -1.63 -3.70
CA GLN A 388 -26.30 -0.78 -4.40
C GLN A 388 -25.65 0.30 -5.26
N ASP A 389 -24.39 0.63 -4.98
CA ASP A 389 -23.58 1.58 -5.75
C ASP A 389 -22.17 1.00 -6.04
N PHE A 390 -21.42 1.59 -6.96
CA PHE A 390 -20.08 1.15 -7.34
C PHE A 390 -19.09 2.32 -7.37
N SER A 391 -17.82 2.02 -7.13
CA SER A 391 -16.76 3.01 -7.30
C SER A 391 -16.42 3.18 -8.78
N ARG A 392 -16.04 4.37 -9.26
CA ARG A 392 -15.51 4.49 -10.64
C ARG A 392 -14.13 3.86 -10.82
N ASN A 393 -13.49 3.42 -9.73
CA ASN A 393 -12.21 2.72 -9.80
C ASN A 393 -12.32 1.30 -10.36
N ILE A 394 -13.54 0.83 -10.64
CA ILE A 394 -13.80 -0.44 -11.34
C ILE A 394 -13.33 -0.44 -12.79
N PHE A 395 -12.89 0.70 -13.31
CA PHE A 395 -12.36 0.79 -14.67
C PHE A 395 -10.82 0.80 -14.67
N SER A 396 -10.19 0.40 -13.55
CA SER A 396 -8.72 0.46 -13.42
C SER A 396 -7.99 -0.68 -14.11
N ASN A 397 -8.56 -1.88 -14.18
CA ASN A 397 -8.10 -2.99 -15.01
C ASN A 397 -9.18 -4.07 -15.07
N THR A 398 -10.23 -3.87 -15.86
CA THR A 398 -11.45 -4.67 -15.74
C THR A 398 -11.97 -5.11 -17.10
N PRO A 399 -11.96 -6.43 -17.35
CA PRO A 399 -12.64 -7.01 -18.50
C PRO A 399 -14.14 -7.07 -18.25
N MET A 400 -14.92 -6.68 -19.26
CA MET A 400 -16.37 -6.63 -19.24
C MET A 400 -16.90 -7.11 -20.60
N THR A 401 -18.14 -7.60 -20.63
CA THR A 401 -18.84 -7.93 -21.86
C THR A 401 -20.08 -7.05 -21.97
N LEU A 402 -20.15 -6.22 -23.01
CA LEU A 402 -21.36 -5.47 -23.34
C LEU A 402 -22.34 -6.41 -24.05
N GLU A 403 -23.49 -6.65 -23.44
CA GLU A 403 -24.56 -7.50 -23.95
C GLU A 403 -25.77 -6.67 -24.36
N TYR A 404 -26.27 -6.89 -25.57
CA TYR A 404 -27.43 -6.19 -26.14
C TYR A 404 -28.02 -7.00 -27.29
N GLU A 405 -29.34 -7.05 -27.47
CA GLU A 405 -30.00 -7.64 -28.66
C GLU A 405 -29.37 -8.96 -29.18
N ALA A 406 -29.00 -9.87 -28.26
CA ALA A 406 -28.28 -11.13 -28.50
C ALA A 406 -26.81 -11.04 -28.98
N GLN A 407 -26.25 -9.84 -29.11
CA GLN A 407 -24.83 -9.58 -29.36
C GLN A 407 -24.04 -9.47 -28.05
N LYS A 408 -22.75 -9.82 -28.14
CA LYS A 408 -21.78 -9.73 -27.05
C LYS A 408 -20.49 -9.11 -27.55
N GLU A 409 -20.05 -8.04 -26.90
CA GLU A 409 -18.79 -7.37 -27.23
C GLU A 409 -17.88 -7.30 -26.02
N ALA A 410 -16.64 -7.76 -26.16
CA ALA A 410 -15.66 -7.69 -25.09
C ALA A 410 -15.09 -6.27 -24.96
N TYR A 411 -15.04 -5.75 -23.74
CA TYR A 411 -14.38 -4.49 -23.39
C TYR A 411 -13.33 -4.77 -22.33
N VAL A 412 -12.18 -4.10 -22.42
CA VAL A 412 -11.18 -4.08 -21.35
C VAL A 412 -10.87 -2.63 -21.03
N PHE A 413 -11.23 -2.20 -19.83
CA PHE A 413 -10.93 -0.87 -19.32
C PHE A 413 -9.68 -0.92 -18.44
N SER A 414 -8.79 0.05 -18.60
CA SER A 414 -7.54 0.10 -17.85
C SER A 414 -7.12 1.52 -17.52
N ARG A 415 -6.58 1.70 -16.33
CA ARG A 415 -6.02 2.96 -15.81
C ARG A 415 -4.61 2.69 -15.34
N PHE A 416 -3.65 2.95 -16.20
CA PHE A 416 -2.23 2.77 -15.90
C PHE A 416 -1.47 4.07 -16.16
N PRO A 417 -0.41 4.36 -15.40
CA PRO A 417 0.53 5.41 -15.77
C PRO A 417 1.15 5.09 -17.14
N ASP A 418 1.34 6.11 -17.96
CA ASP A 418 2.14 6.02 -19.18
C ASP A 418 3.65 6.04 -18.86
N GLU A 419 4.47 6.08 -19.90
CA GLU A 419 5.93 6.13 -19.78
C GLU A 419 6.43 7.38 -19.03
N ASN A 420 5.62 8.43 -18.93
CA ASN A 420 5.92 9.66 -18.20
C ASN A 420 5.34 9.66 -16.78
N GLY A 421 4.64 8.59 -16.38
CA GLY A 421 3.98 8.48 -15.08
C GLY A 421 2.60 9.16 -15.02
N GLU A 422 2.08 9.69 -16.13
CA GLU A 422 0.74 10.28 -16.17
C GLU A 422 -0.32 9.18 -16.27
N VAL A 423 -1.36 9.27 -15.44
CA VAL A 423 -2.41 8.25 -15.41
C VAL A 423 -3.29 8.36 -16.67
N VAL A 424 -3.25 7.33 -17.52
CA VAL A 424 -4.02 7.26 -18.76
C VAL A 424 -5.15 6.23 -18.64
N ASN A 425 -6.37 6.66 -19.00
CA ASN A 425 -7.54 5.80 -19.12
C ASN A 425 -7.63 5.22 -20.53
N ARG A 426 -7.49 3.91 -20.68
CA ARG A 426 -7.56 3.20 -21.97
C ARG A 426 -8.70 2.19 -21.99
N VAL A 427 -9.36 2.08 -23.13
CA VAL A 427 -10.39 1.06 -23.39
C VAL A 427 -10.03 0.28 -24.64
N LYS A 428 -10.18 -1.05 -24.61
CA LYS A 428 -10.00 -1.94 -25.75
C LYS A 428 -11.31 -2.67 -26.03
N SER A 429 -11.72 -2.73 -27.30
CA SER A 429 -12.88 -3.48 -27.79
C SER A 429 -12.56 -4.13 -29.14
N PRO A 430 -13.45 -4.96 -29.74
CA PRO A 430 -13.28 -5.46 -31.09
C PRO A 430 -13.12 -4.36 -32.15
N ALA A 431 -13.68 -3.17 -31.93
CA ALA A 431 -13.52 -2.04 -32.83
C ALA A 431 -12.10 -1.45 -32.79
N GLY A 432 -11.37 -1.59 -31.68
CA GLY A 432 -10.01 -1.08 -31.53
C GLY A 432 -9.68 -0.65 -30.10
N THR A 433 -8.60 0.11 -29.97
CA THR A 433 -8.15 0.70 -28.70
C THR A 433 -8.41 2.21 -28.71
N GLY A 434 -8.88 2.73 -27.58
CA GLY A 434 -9.22 4.14 -27.40
C GLY A 434 -9.05 4.60 -25.96
N THR A 435 -9.70 5.71 -25.62
CA THR A 435 -9.70 6.27 -24.27
C THR A 435 -11.09 6.27 -23.66
N PHE A 436 -11.17 6.37 -22.33
CA PHE A 436 -12.44 6.57 -21.65
C PHE A 436 -12.36 7.65 -20.57
N SER A 437 -13.50 8.25 -20.25
CA SER A 437 -13.64 9.25 -19.20
C SER A 437 -15.03 9.19 -18.57
N PHE A 438 -15.18 9.84 -17.42
CA PHE A 438 -16.50 10.05 -16.81
C PHE A 438 -16.84 11.53 -16.87
N ILE A 439 -17.91 11.87 -17.61
CA ILE A 439 -18.41 13.23 -17.78
C ILE A 439 -19.86 13.23 -17.30
N ASP A 440 -20.19 14.12 -16.37
CA ASP A 440 -21.53 14.25 -15.78
C ASP A 440 -22.16 12.94 -15.27
N GLY A 441 -21.32 11.99 -14.84
CA GLY A 441 -21.76 10.69 -14.32
C GLY A 441 -21.81 9.56 -15.35
N ASN A 442 -21.71 9.88 -16.64
CA ASN A 442 -21.76 8.91 -17.74
C ASN A 442 -20.36 8.42 -18.13
N LEU A 443 -20.27 7.18 -18.59
CA LEU A 443 -19.03 6.63 -19.13
C LEU A 443 -18.93 7.00 -20.62
N HIS A 444 -17.93 7.78 -20.97
CA HIS A 444 -17.63 8.14 -22.35
C HIS A 444 -16.46 7.30 -22.85
N THR A 445 -16.58 6.73 -24.04
CA THR A 445 -15.48 6.04 -24.72
C THR A 445 -15.23 6.65 -26.08
N LEU A 446 -13.96 6.90 -26.43
CA LEU A 446 -13.55 7.38 -27.74
C LEU A 446 -12.65 6.33 -28.39
N ILE A 447 -13.20 5.57 -29.33
CA ILE A 447 -12.49 4.49 -30.05
C ILE A 447 -12.54 4.82 -31.54
N ASN A 448 -11.39 4.86 -32.22
CA ASN A 448 -11.29 5.22 -33.64
C ASN A 448 -12.06 6.51 -34.03
N GLN A 449 -11.96 7.56 -33.21
CA GLN A 449 -12.66 8.84 -33.38
C GLN A 449 -14.20 8.78 -33.27
N GLN A 450 -14.76 7.63 -32.88
CA GLN A 450 -16.18 7.48 -32.56
C GLN A 450 -16.38 7.54 -31.05
N GLU A 451 -17.20 8.48 -30.60
CA GLU A 451 -17.56 8.62 -29.21
C GLU A 451 -18.85 7.85 -28.92
N ASN A 452 -18.82 6.98 -27.91
CA ASN A 452 -20.03 6.37 -27.35
C ASN A 452 -20.20 6.86 -25.92
N ILE A 453 -21.45 7.19 -25.57
CA ILE A 453 -21.85 7.57 -24.22
C ILE A 453 -22.67 6.43 -23.64
N PHE A 454 -22.29 6.00 -22.43
CA PHE A 454 -22.99 4.99 -21.65
C PHE A 454 -23.53 5.64 -20.37
N GLU A 455 -24.82 5.95 -20.37
CA GLU A 455 -25.53 6.40 -19.17
C GLU A 455 -25.83 5.19 -18.28
N ILE A 456 -25.34 5.21 -17.05
CA ILE A 456 -25.45 4.08 -16.13
C ILE A 456 -26.78 4.23 -15.38
N THR A 457 -27.74 3.36 -15.72
CA THR A 457 -29.11 3.44 -15.19
C THR A 457 -29.31 2.59 -13.94
N LYS A 458 -28.49 1.53 -13.78
CA LYS A 458 -28.54 0.66 -12.60
C LYS A 458 -27.22 -0.09 -12.41
N PHE A 459 -26.75 -0.18 -11.18
CA PHE A 459 -25.72 -1.11 -10.78
C PHE A 459 -26.33 -2.43 -10.27
N ALA A 460 -25.76 -3.54 -10.71
CA ALA A 460 -25.96 -4.85 -10.14
C ALA A 460 -24.58 -5.50 -9.94
N ARG A 461 -24.51 -6.48 -9.03
CA ARG A 461 -23.25 -7.16 -8.74
C ARG A 461 -22.66 -7.85 -9.97
N ASP A 462 -23.48 -8.31 -10.92
CA ASP A 462 -23.03 -9.00 -12.13
C ASP A 462 -22.85 -8.07 -13.34
N GLY A 463 -23.14 -6.77 -13.20
CA GLY A 463 -22.93 -5.81 -14.28
C GLY A 463 -23.58 -4.44 -14.09
N LEU A 464 -23.33 -3.57 -15.06
CA LEU A 464 -23.94 -2.25 -15.17
C LEU A 464 -25.03 -2.28 -16.22
N SER A 465 -26.26 -1.97 -15.86
CA SER A 465 -27.29 -1.64 -16.85
C SER A 465 -26.99 -0.24 -17.38
N VAL A 466 -26.89 -0.13 -18.70
CA VAL A 466 -26.50 1.10 -19.37
C VAL A 466 -27.39 1.41 -20.55
N CYS A 467 -27.42 2.68 -20.89
CA CYS A 467 -28.03 3.18 -22.09
C CYS A 467 -26.94 3.75 -22.99
N GLN A 468 -26.72 3.13 -24.14
CA GLN A 468 -25.70 3.52 -25.10
C GLN A 468 -26.28 4.44 -26.16
N TYR A 469 -25.64 5.60 -26.38
CA TYR A 469 -26.03 6.56 -27.42
C TYR A 469 -24.84 7.41 -27.88
N GLN A 470 -25.01 8.16 -28.97
CA GLN A 470 -23.99 9.04 -29.54
C GLN A 470 -24.08 10.48 -28.95
N PRO A 471 -23.03 11.30 -29.08
CA PRO A 471 -23.09 12.70 -28.66
C PRO A 471 -24.27 13.45 -29.30
N GLY A 472 -25.03 14.18 -28.47
CA GLY A 472 -26.24 14.90 -28.90
C GLY A 472 -27.53 14.10 -28.78
N GLU A 473 -27.46 12.81 -28.45
CA GLU A 473 -28.61 11.95 -28.15
C GLU A 473 -28.81 11.80 -26.62
N SER A 474 -29.81 10.99 -26.23
CA SER A 474 -30.10 10.69 -24.83
C SER A 474 -30.55 9.24 -24.68
N CYS A 475 -30.69 8.77 -23.45
CA CYS A 475 -31.17 7.42 -23.21
C CYS A 475 -32.57 7.12 -23.80
N ALA A 476 -33.43 8.14 -23.98
CA ALA A 476 -34.75 7.96 -24.57
C ALA A 476 -34.71 7.41 -26.01
N THR A 477 -33.64 7.71 -26.75
CA THR A 477 -33.39 7.23 -28.12
C THR A 477 -32.24 6.23 -28.20
N GLY A 478 -31.56 6.00 -27.08
CA GLY A 478 -30.41 5.12 -26.97
C GLY A 478 -30.78 3.64 -26.87
N ARG A 479 -29.78 2.79 -27.02
CA ARG A 479 -29.91 1.35 -26.89
C ARG A 479 -29.71 0.92 -25.43
N GLN A 480 -30.62 0.11 -24.91
CA GLN A 480 -30.41 -0.57 -23.63
C GLN A 480 -29.39 -1.70 -23.79
N ALA A 481 -28.40 -1.72 -22.90
CA ALA A 481 -27.38 -2.75 -22.87
C ALA A 481 -26.99 -3.05 -21.42
N VAL A 482 -26.27 -4.16 -21.23
CA VAL A 482 -25.70 -4.51 -19.94
C VAL A 482 -24.22 -4.77 -20.11
N PHE A 483 -23.41 -4.01 -19.40
CA PHE A 483 -22.01 -4.33 -19.21
C PHE A 483 -21.90 -5.41 -18.14
N LYS A 484 -21.85 -6.68 -18.55
CA LYS A 484 -21.58 -7.80 -17.64
C LYS A 484 -20.12 -7.80 -17.25
N PHE A 485 -19.85 -7.96 -15.96
CA PHE A 485 -18.49 -8.21 -15.54
C PHE A 485 -18.06 -9.62 -15.95
N ALA A 486 -16.76 -9.84 -16.17
CA ALA A 486 -16.24 -11.17 -16.50
C ALA A 486 -16.25 -12.17 -15.31
N HIS A 487 -16.98 -11.85 -14.24
CA HIS A 487 -17.00 -12.59 -12.99
C HIS A 487 -18.44 -13.12 -12.78
N ASP A 488 -18.60 -14.42 -12.57
CA ASP A 488 -19.91 -15.09 -12.44
C ASP A 488 -20.61 -14.82 -11.08
N ALA A 489 -20.79 -13.55 -10.69
CA ALA A 489 -21.30 -13.16 -9.35
C ALA A 489 -22.70 -13.69 -9.02
N GLY A 490 -23.52 -13.91 -10.04
CA GLY A 490 -24.93 -14.27 -9.88
C GLY A 490 -25.75 -13.22 -9.12
N PRO A 491 -27.08 -13.43 -8.99
CA PRO A 491 -27.96 -12.61 -8.15
C PRO A 491 -27.78 -12.94 -6.66
N TYR A 492 -28.24 -12.04 -5.77
CA TYR A 492 -28.21 -12.23 -4.31
C TYR A 492 -28.78 -13.61 -3.92
N PRO A 493 -28.12 -14.43 -3.08
CA PRO A 493 -28.79 -15.54 -2.43
C PRO A 493 -29.90 -14.95 -1.57
N ALA A 494 -31.13 -15.45 -1.72
CA ALA A 494 -32.23 -15.01 -0.87
C ALA A 494 -31.82 -15.18 0.59
N ALA A 495 -32.02 -14.13 1.41
CA ALA A 495 -31.77 -14.22 2.84
C ALA A 495 -32.61 -15.39 3.40
N ASN A 496 -31.93 -16.39 3.97
CA ASN A 496 -32.57 -17.46 4.73
C ASN A 496 -32.83 -17.01 6.15
#